data_AF-A0A843STL6-F1
#
_entry.id   AF-A0A843STL6-F1
#
_cell.length_a   1.000
_cell.length_b   1.000
_cell.length_c   1.000
_cell.angle_alpha   90.00
_cell.angle_beta   90.00
_cell.angle_gamma   90.00
#
_symmetry.space_group_name_H-M   'P 1'
#
loop_
_entity.id
_entity.type
_entity.pdbx_description
1 polymer ?
#
loop_
_entity_poly.entity_id
_entity_poly.type
_entity_poly.pdbx_seq_one_letter_code
_entity_poly.pdbx_strand_id
1 'polypeptide(L)'
;MVAMLLRDRLVARIAEMGERPDHQRLAAEVLGIRNAPPELARRLVAQALVLEDRREEWALIGQRICAAAPTGPGVYQLRDAGGRVQYVGKSNNIRRRLRTHFAMRRWRGIKPELARVVAARWLEVGSELEALLREAEWIEEHRPPVNVQIGGPALASRGIPARLVRDVVVIVPSIEGGSAELVAARASGPTLVQRTRRSGADLQVHGPRVWRFFRGGTDPGIGAPARRLAPLVFSWLRGRGANATRLDPGDAAGAQEWRELLRVALGDERLFSERIVVLNSKIRSSARAPARRGTAATTLPRP
;
A
#
# COMPACT_ATOMS: atom_id res chain seq x y z
N MET A 1 0.19 -3.05 43.75
CA MET A 1 -1.01 -2.27 43.36
C MET A 1 -1.08 -2.28 41.84
N VAL A 2 -1.95 -3.10 41.26
CA VAL A 2 -2.10 -3.19 39.79
C VAL A 2 -2.65 -1.85 39.32
N ALA A 3 -1.96 -1.16 38.42
CA ALA A 3 -2.47 0.07 37.84
C ALA A 3 -3.77 -0.24 37.09
N MET A 4 -4.90 0.33 37.53
CA MET A 4 -6.18 0.18 36.82
C MET A 4 -6.03 0.62 35.37
N LEU A 5 -6.56 -0.19 34.45
CA LEU A 5 -6.58 0.18 33.03
C LEU A 5 -7.45 1.43 32.86
N LEU A 6 -7.17 2.20 31.80
CA LEU A 6 -7.87 3.46 31.51
C LEU A 6 -9.39 3.26 31.46
N ARG A 7 -9.83 2.11 30.94
CA ARG A 7 -11.23 1.70 30.93
C ARG A 7 -11.83 1.57 32.32
N ASP A 8 -11.15 0.84 33.21
CA ASP A 8 -11.68 0.55 34.54
C ASP A 8 -11.88 1.86 35.31
N ARG A 9 -10.97 2.82 35.11
CA ARG A 9 -11.11 4.18 35.66
C ARG A 9 -12.31 4.93 35.07
N LEU A 10 -12.55 4.83 33.76
CA LEU A 10 -13.72 5.43 33.13
C LEU A 10 -15.02 4.80 33.64
N VAL A 11 -15.10 3.46 33.68
CA VAL A 11 -16.28 2.71 34.12
C VAL A 11 -16.60 3.02 35.59
N ALA A 12 -15.59 3.00 36.47
CA ALA A 12 -15.75 3.35 37.88
C ALA A 12 -16.28 4.79 38.04
N ARG A 13 -15.69 5.76 37.34
CA ARG A 13 -16.13 7.16 37.41
C ARG A 13 -17.53 7.37 36.82
N ILE A 14 -17.90 6.66 35.76
CA ILE A 14 -19.26 6.71 35.22
C ILE A 14 -20.26 6.16 36.25
N ALA A 15 -19.94 5.05 36.91
CA ALA A 15 -20.79 4.48 37.95
C ALA A 15 -20.98 5.42 39.16
N GLU A 16 -19.92 6.14 39.57
CA GLU A 16 -20.00 7.15 40.63
C GLU A 16 -20.91 8.35 40.28
N MET A 17 -21.04 8.70 39.00
CA MET A 17 -21.82 9.85 38.55
C MET A 17 -23.31 9.55 38.31
N GLY A 18 -23.73 8.29 38.34
CA GLY A 18 -25.13 7.88 38.16
C GLY A 18 -25.66 8.08 36.73
N GLU A 19 -26.96 8.35 36.58
CA GLU A 19 -27.67 8.30 35.28
C GLU A 19 -27.27 9.39 34.27
N ARG A 20 -26.60 10.45 34.71
CA ARG A 20 -26.19 11.58 33.85
C ARG A 20 -24.71 11.92 34.05
N PRO A 21 -23.79 11.10 33.52
CA PRO A 21 -22.36 11.31 33.70
C PRO A 21 -21.87 12.60 33.03
N ASP A 22 -21.05 13.36 33.75
CA ASP A 22 -20.37 14.54 33.22
C ASP A 22 -19.16 14.11 32.39
N HIS A 23 -19.35 14.11 31.07
CA HIS A 23 -18.33 13.67 30.14
C HIS A 23 -17.15 14.64 30.03
N GLN A 24 -17.34 15.93 30.33
CA GLN A 24 -16.24 16.91 30.34
C GLN A 24 -15.32 16.65 31.54
N ARG A 25 -15.92 16.35 32.70
CA ARG A 25 -15.18 15.93 33.89
C ARG A 25 -14.46 14.61 33.67
N LEU A 26 -15.11 13.61 33.07
CA LEU A 26 -14.46 12.34 32.70
C LEU A 26 -13.28 12.53 31.74
N ALA A 27 -13.45 13.37 30.71
CA ALA A 27 -12.37 13.67 29.77
C ALA A 27 -11.18 14.36 30.45
N ALA A 28 -11.43 15.30 31.37
CA ALA A 28 -10.38 16.00 32.10
C ALA A 28 -9.65 15.08 33.10
N GLU A 29 -10.38 14.34 33.93
CA GLU A 29 -9.81 13.57 35.04
C GLU A 29 -9.20 12.23 34.60
N VAL A 30 -9.77 11.59 33.58
CA VAL A 30 -9.37 10.24 33.17
C VAL A 30 -8.56 10.25 31.87
N LEU A 31 -8.97 11.06 30.88
CA LEU A 31 -8.26 11.17 29.61
C LEU A 31 -7.20 12.28 29.59
N GLY A 32 -7.20 13.19 30.58
CA GLY A 32 -6.29 14.33 30.64
C GLY A 32 -6.63 15.46 29.66
N ILE A 33 -7.83 15.45 29.07
CA ILE A 33 -8.27 16.41 28.05
C ILE A 33 -9.14 17.48 28.70
N ARG A 34 -8.51 18.62 29.01
CA ARG A 34 -9.19 19.76 29.64
C ARG A 34 -9.92 20.62 28.60
N ASN A 35 -11.02 21.25 29.02
CA ASN A 35 -11.80 22.21 28.23
C ASN A 35 -12.36 21.67 26.89
N ALA A 36 -12.58 20.35 26.78
CA ALA A 36 -13.26 19.79 25.62
C ALA A 36 -14.75 20.23 25.60
N PRO A 37 -15.30 20.69 24.46
CA PRO A 37 -16.73 20.92 24.32
C PRO A 37 -17.56 19.68 24.73
N PRO A 38 -18.77 19.82 25.29
CA PRO A 38 -19.53 18.71 25.85
C PRO A 38 -19.68 17.51 24.89
N GLU A 39 -20.03 17.79 23.63
CA GLU A 39 -20.22 16.76 22.60
C GLU A 39 -18.90 16.07 22.23
N LEU A 40 -17.80 16.83 22.16
CA LEU A 40 -16.47 16.26 21.92
C LEU A 40 -16.06 15.36 23.08
N ALA A 41 -16.26 15.81 24.32
CA ALA A 41 -15.91 15.06 25.52
C ALA A 41 -16.69 13.74 25.59
N ARG A 42 -18.00 13.78 25.31
CA ARG A 42 -18.85 12.58 25.21
C ARG A 42 -18.30 11.59 24.19
N ARG A 43 -17.98 12.06 22.99
CA ARG A 43 -17.44 11.22 21.92
C ARG A 43 -16.07 10.62 22.28
N LEU A 44 -15.18 11.39 22.90
CA LEU A 44 -13.85 10.93 23.31
C LEU A 44 -13.93 9.86 24.40
N VAL A 45 -14.80 10.04 25.40
CA VAL A 45 -15.04 9.04 26.45
C VAL A 45 -15.62 7.76 25.87
N ALA A 46 -16.65 7.85 25.02
CA ALA A 46 -17.23 6.69 24.36
C ALA A 46 -16.20 5.95 23.48
N GLN A 47 -15.38 6.69 22.74
CA GLN A 47 -14.30 6.11 21.94
C GLN A 47 -13.25 5.43 22.82
N ALA A 48 -12.84 6.04 23.93
CA ALA A 48 -11.86 5.47 24.84
C ALA A 48 -12.34 4.15 25.45
N LEU A 49 -13.62 4.05 25.84
CA LEU A 49 -14.22 2.80 26.33
C LEU A 49 -14.14 1.69 25.27
N VAL A 50 -14.62 1.97 24.05
CA VAL A 50 -14.61 1.00 22.93
C VAL A 50 -13.19 0.55 22.60
N LEU A 51 -12.23 1.48 22.61
CA LEU A 51 -10.86 1.14 22.36
C LEU A 51 -10.33 0.24 23.49
N GLU A 52 -10.29 0.71 24.73
CA GLU A 52 -9.62 -0.03 25.79
C GLU A 52 -10.18 -1.46 25.98
N ASP A 53 -11.48 -1.68 25.75
CA ASP A 53 -12.10 -3.01 25.70
C ASP A 53 -11.45 -3.98 24.70
N ARG A 54 -10.97 -3.47 23.57
CA ARG A 54 -10.47 -4.26 22.45
C ARG A 54 -8.95 -4.28 22.35
N ARG A 55 -8.26 -3.67 23.31
CA ARG A 55 -6.80 -3.48 23.25
C ARG A 55 -6.04 -4.81 23.19
N GLU A 56 -6.43 -5.77 24.02
CA GLU A 56 -5.80 -7.10 24.08
C GLU A 56 -6.18 -7.95 22.86
N GLU A 57 -7.47 -7.92 22.51
CA GLU A 57 -8.00 -8.59 21.31
C GLU A 57 -7.28 -8.13 20.04
N TRP A 58 -7.10 -6.81 19.87
CA TRP A 58 -6.34 -6.21 18.77
C TRP A 58 -4.91 -6.70 18.69
N ALA A 59 -4.24 -6.84 19.84
CA ALA A 59 -2.87 -7.34 19.90
C ALA A 59 -2.80 -8.79 19.42
N LEU A 60 -3.71 -9.66 19.89
CA LEU A 60 -3.78 -11.07 19.52
C LEU A 60 -4.16 -11.27 18.05
N ILE A 61 -5.18 -10.56 17.57
CA ILE A 61 -5.59 -10.52 16.16
C ILE A 61 -4.42 -10.07 15.28
N GLY A 62 -3.74 -9.00 15.69
CA GLY A 62 -2.58 -8.46 15.00
C GLY A 62 -1.44 -9.47 14.88
N GLN A 63 -1.12 -10.19 15.97
CA GLN A 63 -0.12 -11.25 15.95
C GLN A 63 -0.48 -12.36 14.95
N ARG A 64 -1.71 -12.87 15.02
CA ARG A 64 -2.21 -13.93 14.12
C ARG A 64 -2.18 -13.50 12.66
N ILE A 65 -2.71 -12.32 12.34
CA ILE A 65 -2.74 -11.77 10.98
C ILE A 65 -1.32 -11.57 10.44
N CYS A 66 -0.42 -11.00 11.24
CA CYS A 66 0.96 -10.75 10.81
C CYS A 66 1.79 -12.03 10.64
N ALA A 67 1.47 -13.10 11.37
CA ALA A 67 2.15 -14.39 11.22
C ALA A 67 1.85 -15.03 9.84
N ALA A 68 0.61 -14.92 9.37
CA ALA A 68 0.15 -15.50 8.10
C ALA A 68 0.40 -14.62 6.87
N ALA A 69 0.60 -13.32 7.04
CA ALA A 69 0.73 -12.38 5.92
C ALA A 69 2.01 -12.59 5.08
N PRO A 70 1.96 -12.52 3.74
CA PRO A 70 3.14 -12.65 2.90
C PRO A 70 4.10 -11.46 3.05
N THR A 71 5.36 -11.66 2.65
CA THR A 71 6.40 -10.62 2.69
C THR A 71 6.59 -9.90 1.37
N GLY A 72 5.90 -10.30 0.29
CA GLY A 72 5.95 -9.65 -1.01
C GLY A 72 5.01 -8.47 -1.16
N PRO A 73 4.98 -7.88 -2.38
CA PRO A 73 4.08 -6.80 -2.72
C PRO A 73 2.63 -7.26 -2.81
N GLY A 74 1.70 -6.34 -2.57
CA GLY A 74 0.29 -6.60 -2.80
C GLY A 74 -0.65 -5.65 -2.10
N VAL A 75 -1.92 -5.98 -2.22
CA VAL A 75 -3.04 -5.26 -1.62
C VAL A 75 -3.64 -6.10 -0.49
N TYR A 76 -4.07 -5.44 0.58
CA TYR A 76 -4.71 -6.07 1.71
C TYR A 76 -5.94 -5.27 2.14
N GLN A 77 -6.86 -5.97 2.79
CA GLN A 77 -8.08 -5.43 3.34
C GLN A 77 -8.24 -5.89 4.78
N LEU A 78 -8.60 -4.97 5.67
CA LEU A 78 -8.95 -5.23 7.07
C LEU A 78 -10.46 -5.30 7.19
N ARG A 79 -10.96 -6.36 7.84
CA ARG A 79 -12.39 -6.68 7.92
C ARG A 79 -12.84 -6.83 9.35
N ASP A 80 -14.04 -6.34 9.64
CA ASP A 80 -14.70 -6.59 10.92
C ASP A 80 -15.33 -8.00 10.98
N ALA A 81 -15.97 -8.32 12.10
CA ALA A 81 -16.62 -9.60 12.32
C ALA A 81 -17.80 -9.88 11.39
N GLY A 82 -18.45 -8.83 10.87
CA GLY A 82 -19.50 -8.94 9.85
C GLY A 82 -18.96 -9.10 8.43
N GLY A 83 -17.64 -9.15 8.26
CA GLY A 83 -16.99 -9.26 6.96
C GLY A 83 -16.92 -7.95 6.17
N ARG A 84 -17.38 -6.82 6.74
CA ARG A 84 -17.31 -5.51 6.07
C ARG A 84 -15.86 -5.05 6.00
N VAL A 85 -15.46 -4.55 4.83
CA VAL A 85 -14.12 -4.01 4.64
C VAL A 85 -14.04 -2.64 5.31
N GLN A 86 -13.20 -2.55 6.34
CA GLN A 86 -13.00 -1.33 7.10
C GLN A 86 -11.89 -0.47 6.51
N TYR A 87 -10.85 -1.11 5.95
CA TYR A 87 -9.72 -0.43 5.34
C TYR A 87 -9.10 -1.27 4.23
N VAL A 88 -8.65 -0.62 3.16
CA VAL A 88 -7.84 -1.21 2.09
C VAL A 88 -6.51 -0.47 2.04
N GLY A 89 -5.42 -1.21 1.86
CA GLY A 89 -4.12 -0.60 1.60
C GLY A 89 -3.22 -1.50 0.75
N LYS A 90 -2.20 -0.89 0.13
CA LYS A 90 -1.11 -1.62 -0.52
C LYS A 90 0.20 -1.60 0.25
N SER A 91 1.09 -2.52 -0.11
CA SER A 91 2.49 -2.49 0.33
C SER A 91 3.41 -3.24 -0.63
N ASN A 92 4.71 -2.97 -0.54
CA ASN A 92 5.74 -3.85 -1.08
C ASN A 92 6.14 -4.99 -0.12
N ASN A 93 5.67 -4.91 1.13
CA ASN A 93 5.80 -5.97 2.12
C ASN A 93 4.56 -5.95 3.01
N ILE A 94 3.57 -6.76 2.65
CA ILE A 94 2.26 -6.80 3.31
C ILE A 94 2.43 -7.05 4.82
N ARG A 95 3.25 -8.04 5.21
CA ARG A 95 3.53 -8.36 6.62
C ARG A 95 4.04 -7.17 7.41
N ARG A 96 5.06 -6.46 6.91
CA ARG A 96 5.64 -5.29 7.57
C ARG A 96 4.61 -4.17 7.72
N ARG A 97 3.77 -3.97 6.70
CA ARG A 97 2.73 -2.94 6.74
C ARG A 97 1.62 -3.29 7.74
N LEU A 98 1.18 -4.54 7.79
CA LEU A 98 0.21 -5.01 8.79
C LEU A 98 0.77 -4.89 10.21
N ARG A 99 2.03 -5.27 10.45
CA ARG A 99 2.70 -5.04 11.76
C ARG A 99 2.70 -3.58 12.16
N THR A 100 2.75 -2.67 11.19
CA THR A 100 2.69 -1.23 11.45
C THR A 100 1.28 -0.80 11.87
N HIS A 101 0.22 -1.35 11.27
CA HIS A 101 -1.16 -1.08 11.68
C HIS A 101 -1.43 -1.60 13.09
N PHE A 102 -1.07 -2.86 13.36
CA PHE A 102 -1.31 -3.52 14.65
C PHE A 102 -0.29 -3.15 15.75
N ALA A 103 0.59 -2.17 15.53
CA ALA A 103 1.56 -1.76 16.53
C ALA A 103 0.88 -1.07 17.72
N MET A 104 1.05 -1.58 18.94
CA MET A 104 0.40 -1.05 20.15
C MET A 104 0.71 0.42 20.43
N ARG A 105 1.86 0.95 19.99
CA ARG A 105 2.16 2.38 20.08
C ARG A 105 1.18 3.27 19.31
N ARG A 106 0.43 2.73 18.34
CA ARG A 106 -0.58 3.45 17.56
C ARG A 106 -1.99 3.30 18.13
N TRP A 107 -2.18 2.44 19.12
CA TRP A 107 -3.48 2.06 19.67
C TRP A 107 -4.38 3.26 19.99
N ARG A 108 -3.84 4.26 20.70
CA ARG A 108 -4.57 5.46 21.11
C ARG A 108 -5.07 6.34 19.94
N GLY A 109 -4.48 6.19 18.76
CA GLY A 109 -4.82 6.98 17.57
C GLY A 109 -5.57 6.21 16.49
N ILE A 110 -5.99 4.96 16.75
CA ILE A 110 -6.74 4.20 15.76
C ILE A 110 -8.18 4.71 15.68
N LYS A 111 -8.77 4.65 14.47
CA LYS A 111 -10.18 4.93 14.31
C LYS A 111 -11.02 3.81 14.95
N PRO A 112 -12.19 4.11 15.55
CA PRO A 112 -13.07 3.11 16.17
C PRO A 112 -13.44 1.95 15.23
N GLU A 113 -13.63 2.23 13.94
CA GLU A 113 -13.94 1.22 12.92
C GLU A 113 -12.79 0.24 12.73
N LEU A 114 -11.54 0.71 12.78
CA LEU A 114 -10.37 -0.16 12.73
C LEU A 114 -10.27 -1.01 13.98
N ALA A 115 -10.60 -0.48 15.16
CA ALA A 115 -10.57 -1.25 16.41
C ALA A 115 -11.46 -2.49 16.36
N ARG A 116 -12.43 -2.53 15.45
CA ARG A 116 -13.36 -3.64 15.25
C ARG A 116 -12.88 -4.73 14.28
N VAL A 117 -11.71 -4.56 13.68
CA VAL A 117 -11.14 -5.52 12.74
C VAL A 117 -10.79 -6.82 13.44
N VAL A 118 -11.24 -7.94 12.87
CA VAL A 118 -10.93 -9.29 13.35
C VAL A 118 -10.21 -10.16 12.32
N ALA A 119 -10.20 -9.72 11.06
CA ALA A 119 -9.62 -10.47 9.96
C ALA A 119 -8.91 -9.57 8.96
N ALA A 120 -7.98 -10.15 8.21
CA ALA A 120 -7.41 -9.54 7.02
C ALA A 120 -7.48 -10.53 5.86
N ARG A 121 -7.63 -10.00 4.66
CA ARG A 121 -7.43 -10.73 3.40
C ARG A 121 -6.43 -9.95 2.56
N TRP A 122 -5.71 -10.64 1.68
CA TRP A 122 -4.72 -10.03 0.82
C TRP A 122 -4.66 -10.72 -0.53
N LEU A 123 -4.16 -9.98 -1.52
CA LEU A 123 -3.74 -10.47 -2.81
C LEU A 123 -2.27 -10.09 -2.96
N GLU A 124 -1.39 -11.09 -2.97
CA GLU A 124 0.02 -10.91 -3.31
C GLU A 124 0.16 -10.75 -4.82
N VAL A 125 1.02 -9.84 -5.24
CA VAL A 125 1.22 -9.45 -6.64
C VAL A 125 2.72 -9.31 -6.92
N GLY A 126 3.10 -9.27 -8.19
CA GLY A 126 4.51 -9.25 -8.58
C GLY A 126 5.19 -7.87 -8.50
N SER A 127 4.41 -6.80 -8.39
CA SER A 127 4.91 -5.43 -8.54
C SER A 127 4.20 -4.40 -7.68
N GLU A 128 4.90 -3.31 -7.33
CA GLU A 128 4.28 -2.20 -6.64
C GLU A 128 3.23 -1.47 -7.49
N LEU A 129 3.40 -1.47 -8.81
CA LEU A 129 2.45 -0.87 -9.75
C LEU A 129 1.13 -1.66 -9.78
N GLU A 130 1.18 -2.98 -9.87
CA GLU A 130 -0.03 -3.80 -9.80
C GLU A 130 -0.73 -3.61 -8.45
N ALA A 131 0.01 -3.62 -7.34
CA ALA A 131 -0.54 -3.37 -6.02
C ALA A 131 -1.25 -2.00 -5.91
N LEU A 132 -0.74 -0.98 -6.61
CA LEU A 132 -1.35 0.35 -6.69
C LEU A 132 -2.68 0.34 -7.46
N LEU A 133 -2.75 -0.38 -8.57
CA LEU A 133 -3.98 -0.49 -9.35
C LEU A 133 -5.05 -1.29 -8.59
N ARG A 134 -4.67 -2.43 -8.01
CA ARG A 134 -5.58 -3.27 -7.19
C ARG A 134 -6.10 -2.55 -5.95
N GLU A 135 -5.28 -1.73 -5.29
CA GLU A 135 -5.74 -0.90 -4.17
C GLU A 135 -6.84 0.07 -4.60
N ALA A 136 -6.66 0.76 -5.74
CA ALA A 136 -7.66 1.68 -6.24
C ALA A 136 -8.97 0.96 -6.61
N GLU A 137 -8.87 -0.21 -7.25
CA GLU A 137 -10.02 -1.09 -7.56
C GLU A 137 -10.78 -1.46 -6.28
N TRP A 138 -10.08 -1.97 -5.26
CA TRP A 138 -10.73 -2.40 -4.02
C TRP A 138 -11.32 -1.23 -3.22
N ILE A 139 -10.71 -0.05 -3.25
CA ILE A 139 -11.28 1.15 -2.61
C ILE A 139 -12.57 1.58 -3.32
N GLU A 140 -12.58 1.60 -4.65
CA GLU A 140 -13.76 1.94 -5.45
C GLU A 140 -14.91 0.95 -5.21
N GLU A 141 -14.60 -0.34 -5.21
CA GLU A 141 -15.55 -1.44 -5.00
C GLU A 141 -16.14 -1.44 -3.58
N HIS A 142 -15.29 -1.37 -2.55
CA HIS A 142 -15.73 -1.61 -1.17
C HIS A 142 -16.10 -0.34 -0.41
N ARG A 143 -15.66 0.84 -0.88
CA ARG A 143 -15.81 2.14 -0.20
C ARG A 143 -15.58 2.08 1.32
N PRO A 144 -14.40 1.59 1.76
CA PRO A 144 -14.12 1.38 3.17
C PRO A 144 -14.18 2.69 3.98
N PRO A 145 -14.85 2.72 5.14
CA PRO A 145 -15.09 3.95 5.90
C PRO A 145 -13.81 4.62 6.43
N VAL A 146 -12.73 3.85 6.63
CA VAL A 146 -11.47 4.39 7.15
C VAL A 146 -10.64 5.06 6.05
N ASN A 147 -10.70 4.57 4.81
CA ASN A 147 -10.02 5.19 3.68
C ASN A 147 -10.63 6.56 3.40
N VAL A 148 -9.78 7.53 3.06
CA VAL A 148 -10.26 8.81 2.58
C VAL A 148 -10.97 8.56 1.26
N GLN A 149 -12.27 8.84 1.23
CA GLN A 149 -13.09 8.73 0.04
C GLN A 149 -12.76 9.92 -0.87
N ILE A 150 -11.78 9.72 -1.76
CA ILE A 150 -11.50 10.63 -2.86
C ILE A 150 -12.18 10.09 -4.12
N GLY A 151 -12.61 10.98 -5.00
CA GLY A 151 -13.03 10.60 -6.35
C GLY A 151 -11.92 9.84 -7.08
N GLY A 152 -12.26 9.26 -8.24
CA GLY A 152 -11.30 8.54 -9.09
C GLY A 152 -10.02 9.35 -9.35
N PRO A 153 -8.89 8.68 -9.60
CA PRO A 153 -7.62 9.37 -9.73
C PRO A 153 -7.65 10.33 -10.93
N ALA A 154 -7.38 11.63 -10.67
CA ALA A 154 -7.35 12.67 -11.70
C ALA A 154 -5.91 13.09 -12.02
N LEU A 155 -5.63 13.42 -13.29
CA LEU A 155 -4.31 13.92 -13.71
C LEU A 155 -3.97 15.26 -13.06
N ALA A 156 -4.95 16.18 -13.01
CA ALA A 156 -4.76 17.55 -12.56
C ALA A 156 -4.25 17.67 -11.12
N SER A 157 -4.63 16.73 -10.24
CA SER A 157 -4.25 16.77 -8.82
C SER A 157 -2.90 16.13 -8.49
N ARG A 158 -2.16 15.63 -9.50
CA ARG A 158 -0.95 14.79 -9.27
C ARG A 158 0.37 15.42 -9.69
N GLY A 159 0.35 16.59 -10.33
CA GLY A 159 1.56 17.28 -10.80
C GLY A 159 2.44 16.38 -11.67
N ILE A 160 1.81 15.64 -12.60
CA ILE A 160 2.50 14.73 -13.51
C ILE A 160 3.09 15.56 -14.67
N PRO A 161 4.40 15.45 -14.96
CA PRO A 161 5.00 16.10 -16.12
C PRO A 161 4.30 15.69 -17.42
N ALA A 162 3.98 16.64 -18.30
CA ALA A 162 3.26 16.39 -19.55
C ALA A 162 3.93 15.30 -20.42
N ARG A 163 5.27 15.25 -20.45
CA ARG A 163 6.06 14.23 -21.17
C ARG A 163 5.80 12.77 -20.74
N LEU A 164 5.20 12.54 -19.57
CA LEU A 164 4.84 11.22 -19.07
C LEU A 164 3.39 10.85 -19.37
N VAL A 165 2.55 11.80 -19.77
CA VAL A 165 1.13 11.56 -20.08
C VAL A 165 1.01 11.19 -21.55
N ARG A 166 1.26 9.91 -21.85
CA ARG A 166 1.16 9.32 -23.19
C ARG A 166 0.69 7.87 -23.08
N ASP A 167 0.28 7.29 -24.19
CA ASP A 167 0.01 5.86 -24.24
C ASP A 167 1.29 5.07 -23.90
N VAL A 168 1.18 4.06 -23.04
CA VAL A 168 2.34 3.30 -22.56
C VAL A 168 1.95 1.90 -22.13
N VAL A 169 2.83 0.94 -22.39
CA VAL A 169 2.83 -0.35 -21.70
C VAL A 169 4.01 -0.39 -20.76
N VAL A 170 3.73 -0.61 -19.48
CA VAL A 170 4.76 -0.88 -18.47
C VAL A 170 4.81 -2.39 -18.26
N ILE A 171 6.00 -2.98 -18.43
CA ILE A 171 6.22 -4.40 -18.17
C ILE A 171 6.77 -4.53 -16.76
N VAL A 172 6.08 -5.28 -15.92
CA VAL A 172 6.46 -5.48 -14.50
C VAL A 172 6.46 -6.97 -14.14
N PRO A 173 7.20 -7.38 -13.09
CA PRO A 173 7.18 -8.77 -12.65
C PRO A 173 5.77 -9.24 -12.27
N SER A 174 5.47 -10.51 -12.54
CA SER A 174 4.29 -11.19 -12.02
C SER A 174 4.63 -11.99 -10.77
N ILE A 175 3.62 -12.26 -9.93
CA ILE A 175 3.75 -13.20 -8.82
C ILE A 175 3.88 -14.64 -9.31
N GLU A 176 3.38 -14.91 -10.51
CA GLU A 176 3.50 -16.21 -11.15
C GLU A 176 4.89 -16.35 -11.80
N GLY A 177 5.63 -17.38 -11.39
CA GLY A 177 6.96 -17.66 -11.91
C GLY A 177 6.97 -17.81 -13.44
N GLY A 178 7.96 -17.21 -14.10
CA GLY A 178 8.06 -17.24 -15.57
C GLY A 178 7.07 -16.34 -16.30
N SER A 179 6.29 -15.53 -15.59
CA SER A 179 5.31 -14.59 -16.15
C SER A 179 5.67 -13.13 -15.85
N ALA A 180 5.07 -12.23 -16.63
CA ALA A 180 5.13 -10.79 -16.44
C ALA A 180 3.71 -10.20 -16.59
N GLU A 181 3.51 -9.04 -15.98
CA GLU A 181 2.28 -8.26 -16.15
C GLU A 181 2.54 -7.13 -17.16
N LEU A 182 1.69 -7.04 -18.17
CA LEU A 182 1.63 -5.92 -19.10
C LEU A 182 0.60 -4.92 -18.58
N VAL A 183 1.08 -3.81 -18.01
CA VAL A 183 0.22 -2.72 -17.53
C VAL A 183 0.12 -1.67 -18.62
N ALA A 184 -0.93 -1.75 -19.43
CA ALA A 184 -1.23 -0.81 -20.49
C ALA A 184 -2.05 0.37 -19.95
N ALA A 185 -1.65 1.59 -20.27
CA ALA A 185 -2.32 2.82 -19.85
C ALA A 185 -2.45 3.77 -21.04
N ARG A 186 -3.68 4.22 -21.30
CA ARG A 186 -3.94 5.25 -22.32
C ARG A 186 -3.86 6.63 -21.70
N ALA A 187 -3.32 7.60 -22.44
CA ALA A 187 -3.35 9.01 -22.07
C ALA A 187 -4.77 9.50 -21.80
N SER A 188 -5.76 8.92 -22.49
CA SER A 188 -7.19 9.20 -22.31
C SER A 188 -7.78 8.65 -21.00
N GLY A 189 -7.04 7.89 -20.19
CA GLY A 189 -7.47 7.44 -18.86
C GLY A 189 -7.58 5.92 -18.65
N PRO A 190 -8.11 5.12 -19.59
CA PRO A 190 -8.27 3.67 -19.41
C PRO A 190 -6.96 2.93 -19.13
N THR A 191 -7.06 1.83 -18.40
CA THR A 191 -5.98 0.88 -18.14
C THR A 191 -6.41 -0.55 -18.42
N LEU A 192 -5.45 -1.39 -18.82
CA LEU A 192 -5.58 -2.83 -18.97
C LEU A 192 -4.36 -3.49 -18.30
N VAL A 193 -4.60 -4.53 -17.50
CA VAL A 193 -3.54 -5.38 -16.95
C VAL A 193 -3.69 -6.75 -17.57
N GLN A 194 -2.65 -7.24 -18.24
CA GLN A 194 -2.63 -8.53 -18.91
C GLN A 194 -1.39 -9.31 -18.50
N ARG A 195 -1.58 -10.43 -17.80
CA ARG A 195 -0.51 -11.38 -17.53
C ARG A 195 -0.11 -12.11 -18.81
N THR A 196 1.18 -12.36 -18.99
CA THR A 196 1.69 -13.18 -20.09
C THR A 196 2.96 -13.93 -19.68
N ARG A 197 3.20 -15.11 -20.27
CA ARG A 197 4.48 -15.81 -20.10
C ARG A 197 5.63 -15.00 -20.68
N ARG A 198 6.76 -14.96 -19.96
CA ARG A 198 8.01 -14.31 -20.41
C ARG A 198 8.63 -14.97 -21.62
N SER A 199 8.36 -16.26 -21.85
CA SER A 199 8.77 -16.96 -23.06
C SER A 199 8.12 -16.41 -24.34
N GLY A 200 7.08 -15.58 -24.20
CA GLY A 200 6.30 -15.07 -25.32
C GLY A 200 5.25 -16.06 -25.86
N ALA A 201 5.11 -17.24 -25.23
CA ALA A 201 4.21 -18.30 -25.69
C ALA A 201 2.75 -17.84 -25.89
N ASP A 202 2.29 -16.87 -25.08
CA ASP A 202 0.91 -16.39 -25.12
C ASP A 202 0.73 -15.09 -25.94
N LEU A 203 1.81 -14.54 -26.54
CA LEU A 203 1.78 -13.27 -27.25
C LEU A 203 0.91 -13.30 -28.51
N GLN A 204 0.63 -14.49 -29.05
CA GLN A 204 -0.32 -14.65 -30.15
C GLN A 204 -1.73 -14.21 -29.76
N VAL A 205 -2.10 -14.34 -28.48
CA VAL A 205 -3.40 -13.92 -27.94
C VAL A 205 -3.29 -12.57 -27.23
N HIS A 206 -2.32 -12.42 -26.34
CA HIS A 206 -2.18 -11.24 -25.49
C HIS A 206 -1.69 -10.00 -26.25
N GLY A 207 -0.80 -10.17 -27.23
CA GLY A 207 -0.27 -9.06 -28.03
C GLY A 207 -1.37 -8.31 -28.79
N PRO A 208 -2.20 -8.98 -29.61
CA PRO A 208 -3.32 -8.35 -30.29
C PRO A 208 -4.36 -7.73 -29.33
N ARG A 209 -4.59 -8.32 -28.15
CA ARG A 209 -5.48 -7.73 -27.14
C ARG A 209 -4.97 -6.38 -26.66
N VAL A 210 -3.70 -6.31 -26.25
CA VAL A 210 -3.08 -5.05 -25.80
C VAL A 210 -2.99 -4.04 -26.95
N TRP A 211 -2.71 -4.48 -28.17
CA TRP A 211 -2.71 -3.61 -29.36
C TRP A 211 -4.08 -2.95 -29.59
N ARG A 212 -5.15 -3.77 -29.58
CA ARG A 212 -6.52 -3.30 -29.83
C ARG A 212 -6.98 -2.29 -28.76
N PHE A 213 -6.56 -2.48 -27.51
CA PHE A 213 -6.83 -1.54 -26.43
C PHE A 213 -6.37 -0.11 -26.76
N PHE A 214 -5.18 0.07 -27.35
CA PHE A 214 -4.69 1.39 -27.77
C PHE A 214 -5.39 1.96 -29.00
N ARG A 215 -5.95 1.11 -29.87
CA ARG A 215 -6.66 1.52 -31.09
C ARG A 215 -8.14 1.83 -30.87
N GLY A 216 -8.54 2.09 -29.62
CA GLY A 216 -9.91 2.45 -29.27
C GLY A 216 -10.85 1.25 -29.08
N GLY A 217 -10.32 0.02 -29.07
CA GLY A 217 -11.13 -1.14 -28.69
C GLY A 217 -11.62 -1.03 -27.24
N THR A 218 -12.92 -1.23 -27.03
CA THR A 218 -13.47 -1.60 -25.72
C THR A 218 -13.00 -3.02 -25.40
N ASP A 219 -12.55 -3.27 -24.16
CA ASP A 219 -12.00 -4.57 -23.77
C ASP A 219 -13.05 -5.71 -23.96
N PRO A 220 -12.79 -6.75 -24.77
CA PRO A 220 -13.70 -7.87 -24.98
C PRO A 220 -13.27 -9.10 -24.15
N GLY A 221 -13.07 -8.98 -22.82
CA GLY A 221 -12.65 -10.14 -22.01
C GLY A 221 -12.79 -9.98 -20.50
N ILE A 222 -13.87 -10.57 -19.96
CA ILE A 222 -14.39 -10.62 -18.58
C ILE A 222 -14.95 -9.29 -18.05
N GLY A 223 -16.08 -8.87 -18.62
CA GLY A 223 -17.23 -8.27 -17.90
C GLY A 223 -17.06 -6.94 -17.15
N ALA A 224 -15.86 -6.37 -17.05
CA ALA A 224 -15.61 -5.12 -16.36
C ALA A 224 -15.23 -4.02 -17.36
N PRO A 225 -15.84 -2.82 -17.28
CA PRO A 225 -15.44 -1.68 -18.10
C PRO A 225 -13.98 -1.33 -17.84
N ALA A 226 -13.27 -0.90 -18.90
CA ALA A 226 -11.88 -0.47 -18.79
C ALA A 226 -11.75 0.62 -17.71
N ARG A 227 -11.11 0.29 -16.60
CA ARG A 227 -10.99 1.18 -15.44
C ARG A 227 -10.12 2.37 -15.81
N ARG A 228 -10.48 3.57 -15.36
CA ARG A 228 -9.76 4.81 -15.71
C ARG A 228 -8.66 5.13 -14.69
N LEU A 229 -7.66 4.25 -14.61
CA LEU A 229 -6.58 4.34 -13.61
C LEU A 229 -5.25 4.85 -14.17
N ALA A 230 -5.17 5.28 -15.44
CA ALA A 230 -3.92 5.75 -16.05
C ALA A 230 -3.22 6.87 -15.25
N PRO A 231 -3.93 7.79 -14.56
CA PRO A 231 -3.27 8.79 -13.71
C PRO A 231 -2.44 8.17 -12.57
N LEU A 232 -2.78 6.97 -12.10
CA LEU A 232 -1.95 6.23 -11.13
C LEU A 232 -0.68 5.69 -11.77
N VAL A 233 -0.77 5.17 -13.00
CA VAL A 233 0.38 4.67 -13.76
C VAL A 233 1.37 5.80 -14.01
N PHE A 234 0.92 6.94 -14.52
CA PHE A 234 1.80 8.08 -14.77
C PHE A 234 2.39 8.68 -13.49
N SER A 235 1.59 8.74 -12.42
CA SER A 235 2.07 9.15 -11.10
C SER A 235 3.13 8.21 -10.53
N TRP A 236 3.01 6.90 -10.79
CA TRP A 236 4.01 5.92 -10.41
C TRP A 236 5.28 6.04 -11.26
N LEU A 237 5.14 6.24 -12.57
CA LEU A 237 6.25 6.48 -13.51
C LEU A 237 7.07 7.71 -13.13
N ARG A 238 6.43 8.80 -12.67
CA ARG A 238 7.12 10.00 -12.18
C ARG A 238 8.05 9.69 -11.00
N GLY A 239 7.65 8.79 -10.10
CA GLY A 239 8.35 8.56 -8.83
C GLY A 239 9.23 7.31 -8.85
N ARG A 240 8.59 6.13 -8.96
CA ARG A 240 9.24 4.81 -8.77
C ARG A 240 9.50 4.06 -10.08
N GLY A 241 8.86 4.48 -11.17
CA GLY A 241 8.99 3.83 -12.48
C GLY A 241 10.13 4.33 -13.36
N ALA A 242 11.12 5.05 -12.81
CA ALA A 242 12.23 5.60 -13.60
C ALA A 242 13.02 4.52 -14.36
N ASN A 243 13.16 3.33 -13.76
CA ASN A 243 13.86 2.18 -14.34
C ASN A 243 12.90 1.09 -14.83
N ALA A 244 11.60 1.38 -14.90
CA ALA A 244 10.63 0.41 -15.39
C ALA A 244 10.75 0.29 -16.91
N THR A 245 10.56 -0.94 -17.40
CA THR A 245 10.50 -1.21 -18.84
C THR A 245 9.20 -0.70 -19.41
N ARG A 246 9.33 0.10 -20.46
CA ARG A 246 8.23 0.83 -21.08
C ARG A 246 8.31 0.66 -22.58
N LEU A 247 7.16 0.41 -23.19
CA LEU A 247 6.98 0.42 -24.62
C LEU A 247 5.96 1.50 -24.97
N ASP A 248 6.26 2.28 -26.01
CA ASP A 248 5.29 3.18 -26.61
C ASP A 248 4.56 2.40 -27.73
N PRO A 249 3.23 2.22 -27.66
CA PRO A 249 2.49 1.55 -28.73
C PRO A 249 2.51 2.36 -30.05
N GLY A 250 2.98 3.61 -30.05
CA GLY A 250 3.28 4.38 -31.25
C GLY A 250 4.54 3.92 -31.99
N ASP A 251 5.44 3.19 -31.33
CA ASP A 251 6.70 2.71 -31.94
C ASP A 251 6.49 1.50 -32.88
N ALA A 252 5.27 0.96 -32.97
CA ALA A 252 4.91 -0.13 -33.88
C ALA A 252 3.97 0.36 -34.99
N ALA A 253 4.27 0.01 -36.24
CA ALA A 253 3.42 0.28 -37.40
C ALA A 253 2.17 -0.62 -37.44
N GLY A 254 2.17 -1.76 -36.74
CA GLY A 254 1.04 -2.68 -36.71
C GLY A 254 1.14 -3.78 -35.66
N ALA A 255 0.10 -4.63 -35.59
CA ALA A 255 -0.02 -5.67 -34.56
C ALA A 255 1.11 -6.72 -34.60
N GLN A 256 1.72 -6.96 -35.77
CA GLN A 256 2.85 -7.87 -35.89
C GLN A 256 4.12 -7.30 -35.26
N GLU A 257 4.49 -6.07 -35.61
CA GLU A 257 5.63 -5.38 -35.02
C GLU A 257 5.44 -5.14 -33.52
N TRP A 258 4.21 -4.82 -33.10
CA TRP A 258 3.86 -4.73 -31.68
C TRP A 258 4.15 -6.03 -30.90
N ARG A 259 3.75 -7.19 -31.45
CA ARG A 259 4.07 -8.49 -30.83
C ARG A 259 5.57 -8.72 -30.74
N GLU A 260 6.31 -8.31 -31.75
CA GLU A 260 7.76 -8.46 -31.78
C GLU A 260 8.45 -7.57 -30.74
N LEU A 261 8.03 -6.30 -30.59
CA LEU A 261 8.50 -5.42 -29.51
C LEU A 261 8.23 -6.03 -28.12
N LEU A 262 7.03 -6.56 -27.89
CA LEU A 262 6.71 -7.27 -26.65
C LEU A 262 7.60 -8.48 -26.43
N ARG A 263 7.83 -9.30 -27.47
CA ARG A 263 8.68 -10.50 -27.40
C ARG A 263 10.11 -10.15 -27.01
N VAL A 264 10.70 -9.14 -27.66
CA VAL A 264 12.05 -8.65 -27.35
C VAL A 264 12.12 -8.13 -25.91
N ALA A 265 11.15 -7.33 -25.49
CA ALA A 265 11.14 -6.76 -24.14
C ALA A 265 10.96 -7.83 -23.04
N LEU A 266 10.18 -8.88 -23.28
CA LEU A 266 9.99 -9.98 -22.33
C LEU A 266 11.24 -10.87 -22.18
N GLY A 267 12.04 -10.96 -23.24
CA GLY A 267 13.27 -11.75 -23.28
C GLY A 267 14.48 -11.12 -22.59
N ASP A 268 14.48 -9.81 -22.33
CA ASP A 268 15.60 -9.14 -21.65
C ASP A 268 15.45 -9.24 -20.12
N GLU A 269 16.30 -10.04 -19.48
CA GLU A 269 16.25 -10.25 -18.03
C GLU A 269 16.58 -9.00 -17.21
N ARG A 270 17.23 -8.00 -17.80
CA ARG A 270 17.62 -6.74 -17.13
C ARG A 270 16.44 -5.78 -16.98
N LEU A 271 15.35 -6.00 -17.71
CA LEU A 271 14.21 -5.10 -17.87
C LEU A 271 13.17 -5.19 -16.73
N PHE A 272 13.38 -6.05 -15.72
CA PHE A 272 12.39 -6.30 -14.67
C PHE A 272 12.77 -5.73 -13.29
N SER A 273 13.80 -4.89 -13.20
CA SER A 273 14.22 -4.33 -11.91
C SER A 273 13.28 -3.20 -11.46
N GLU A 274 12.33 -3.51 -10.57
CA GLU A 274 11.81 -2.49 -9.66
C GLU A 274 12.90 -2.14 -8.65
N ARG A 275 13.56 -0.98 -8.79
CA ARG A 275 14.36 -0.45 -7.68
C ARG A 275 13.41 0.11 -6.64
N ILE A 276 12.93 -0.76 -5.75
CA ILE A 276 12.44 -0.32 -4.44
C ILE A 276 13.60 0.44 -3.81
N VAL A 277 13.46 1.75 -3.64
CA VAL A 277 14.41 2.51 -2.82
C VAL A 277 14.29 1.93 -1.41
N VAL A 278 15.16 0.97 -1.10
CA VAL A 278 15.31 0.39 0.23
C VAL A 278 15.82 1.52 1.12
N LEU A 279 14.90 2.24 1.77
CA LEU A 279 15.18 3.17 2.88
C LEU A 279 15.79 2.46 4.13
N ASN A 280 16.43 1.31 3.95
CA ASN A 280 17.11 0.55 5.00
C ASN A 280 18.64 0.48 4.82
N SER A 281 19.24 1.06 3.77
CA SER A 281 20.71 1.02 3.60
C SER A 281 21.49 2.11 4.36
N LYS A 282 20.83 3.14 4.92
CA LYS A 282 21.52 4.21 5.69
C LYS A 282 21.77 3.91 7.18
N ILE A 283 21.42 2.73 7.70
CA ILE A 283 21.59 2.41 9.14
C ILE A 283 22.73 1.40 9.40
N ARG A 284 23.41 0.86 8.36
CA ARG A 284 24.47 -0.16 8.57
C ARG A 284 25.85 0.14 7.98
N SER A 285 26.12 1.34 7.46
CA SER A 285 27.43 1.68 6.89
C SER A 285 28.21 2.81 7.59
N SER A 286 27.89 3.16 8.84
CA SER A 286 28.78 4.03 9.65
C SER A 286 29.18 3.46 11.02
N ALA A 287 28.78 2.23 11.34
CA ALA A 287 29.28 1.53 12.51
C ALA A 287 30.41 0.57 12.12
N ARG A 288 31.61 0.85 12.62
CA ARG A 288 32.90 0.12 12.56
C ARG A 288 33.78 0.36 11.33
N ALA A 289 34.67 1.35 11.46
CA ALA A 289 36.05 1.18 10.99
C ALA A 289 36.81 0.33 12.04
N PRO A 290 37.60 -0.69 11.64
CA PRO A 290 38.41 -1.45 12.57
C PRO A 290 39.67 -0.69 12.96
N ALA A 291 39.99 -0.75 14.26
CA ALA A 291 41.23 -0.26 14.84
C ALA A 291 42.44 -0.98 14.22
N ARG A 292 43.41 -0.20 13.69
CA ARG A 292 44.77 -0.68 13.45
C ARG A 292 45.60 -0.48 14.73
N ARG A 293 45.91 -1.58 15.41
CA ARG A 293 47.13 -1.77 16.25
C ARG A 293 48.09 -2.61 15.39
N GLY A 294 49.42 -2.53 15.42
CA GLY A 294 50.39 -1.78 16.21
C GLY A 294 51.66 -1.56 15.34
N THR A 295 52.52 -0.59 15.64
CA THR A 295 53.66 -0.60 16.61
C THR A 295 55.02 -0.80 15.93
N ALA A 296 55.97 0.03 16.38
CA ALA A 296 57.43 0.01 16.25
C ALA A 296 58.01 0.84 15.10
N ALA A 297 59.08 1.63 15.26
CA ALA A 297 59.79 2.18 16.41
C ALA A 297 60.73 3.29 15.88
N THR A 298 61.04 4.27 16.72
CA THR A 298 62.31 5.03 16.83
C THR A 298 62.99 5.58 15.56
N THR A 299 63.16 6.90 15.48
CA THR A 299 64.48 7.60 15.53
C THR A 299 64.26 9.13 15.32
N LEU A 300 64.82 9.91 16.24
CA LEU A 300 65.07 11.37 16.18
C LEU A 300 66.60 11.56 16.10
N PRO A 301 67.20 12.75 15.83
CA PRO A 301 66.63 14.07 15.46
C PRO A 301 67.43 14.86 14.37
N ARG A 302 66.81 15.97 13.88
CA ARG A 302 67.35 17.35 13.64
C ARG A 302 68.48 17.63 12.64
N PRO A 303 68.77 18.90 12.26
CA PRO A 303 68.32 20.22 12.78
C PRO A 303 66.96 20.74 12.29
#